data_AF-A0A7V2QHH5-F1
#
_entry.id   AF-A0A7V2QHH5-F1
#
_cell.length_a   1.000
_cell.length_b   1.000
_cell.length_c   1.000
_cell.angle_alpha   90.00
_cell.angle_beta   90.00
_cell.angle_gamma   90.00
#
_symmetry.space_group_name_H-M   'P 1'
#
loop_
_entity.id
_entity.type
_entity.pdbx_description
1 polymer ?
#
loop_
_entity_poly.entity_id
_entity_poly.type
_entity_poly.pdbx_seq_one_letter_code
_entity_poly.pdbx_strand_id
1 'polypeptide(L)'
;MPVVLLLLMLAVPVFAQDGGTRVHFDPAAATVGEGETVTVDVVVEDVSNLQGVEVHMVFDPSVLEVVDADAGMDGVQVALGPFLSPDFVAQNVVDQGTGRIDFAYSQMGNTPVSGSGVIGSIIFRATASGVSPLSFIDVLLADVGGNQIAATTENGQVTVETPTPTATPTPTETPTPTETPTPTTGAVLSLVPSSSSAAVGDRVEVTLHLANASNLYGVEVHITYGTGLNWVGYGGQGCITDVVVGPSEEDHGVQYAASLQAPSSPFEGECDLITFTFVGTEPGTYAVEISSALLSDPDGNPLEVTTQGATVEVVELTETPTPTATPTPPPGECADILGYHEVRWGETLYAIGRAYGVRPDAIALCNGIINPNLIYAGSTLAIPNVPWSPIPPGPVAIPQIGRGQGLACRYYHTVRWGENLFRISLRYGVSMWTIAEANRIYNLHYIWAGQVLCIP
;
A
#
# COMPACT_ATOMS: atom_id res chain seq x y z
N MET A 1 73.19 9.05 7.71
CA MET A 1 72.15 10.02 7.32
C MET A 1 70.81 9.40 7.67
N PRO A 2 70.07 9.91 8.67
CA PRO A 2 68.77 9.34 8.99
C PRO A 2 67.75 9.81 7.95
N VAL A 3 67.01 8.87 7.38
CA VAL A 3 65.91 9.14 6.47
C VAL A 3 64.76 9.69 7.31
N VAL A 4 64.50 11.00 7.17
CA VAL A 4 63.32 11.65 7.72
C VAL A 4 62.12 11.15 6.93
N LEU A 5 61.32 10.29 7.55
CA LEU A 5 60.03 9.87 7.03
C LEU A 5 59.05 11.05 7.20
N LEU A 6 58.93 11.87 6.16
CA LEU A 6 57.96 12.96 6.09
C LEU A 6 56.57 12.33 5.90
N LEU A 7 55.82 12.22 6.99
CA LEU A 7 54.41 11.84 6.98
C LEU A 7 53.62 12.97 6.31
N LEU A 8 53.34 12.83 5.01
CA LEU A 8 52.47 13.73 4.27
C LEU A 8 51.03 13.44 4.73
N MET A 9 50.51 14.22 5.69
CA MET A 9 49.07 14.27 5.96
C MET A 9 48.38 14.81 4.71
N LEU A 10 47.83 13.92 3.89
CA LEU A 10 46.79 14.28 2.94
C LEU A 10 45.62 14.78 3.78
N ALA A 11 45.45 16.10 3.83
CA ALA A 11 44.19 16.71 4.20
C ALA A 11 43.16 16.17 3.21
N VAL A 12 42.41 15.16 3.64
CA VAL A 12 41.14 14.84 3.00
C VAL A 12 40.37 16.15 3.02
N PRO A 13 39.93 16.69 1.86
CA PRO A 13 38.99 17.78 1.91
C PRO A 13 37.79 17.23 2.68
N VAL A 14 37.62 17.72 3.91
CA VAL A 14 36.32 17.69 4.55
C VAL A 14 35.47 18.53 3.62
N PHE A 15 34.75 17.86 2.72
CA PHE A 15 33.62 18.50 2.09
C PHE A 15 32.75 18.94 3.25
N ALA A 16 32.65 20.25 3.44
CA ALA A 16 31.53 20.78 4.18
C ALA A 16 30.30 20.20 3.48
N GLN A 17 29.60 19.29 4.17
CA GLN A 17 28.24 18.93 3.78
C GLN A 17 27.49 20.26 3.76
N ASP A 18 27.04 20.66 2.59
CA ASP A 18 26.25 21.88 2.42
C ASP A 18 24.98 21.67 3.25
N GLY A 19 24.93 22.27 4.44
CA GLY A 19 23.95 21.97 5.49
C GLY A 19 22.58 22.57 5.20
N GLY A 20 22.01 22.22 4.05
CA GLY A 20 20.69 22.62 3.59
C GLY A 20 19.79 21.40 3.40
N THR A 21 18.48 21.63 3.44
CA THR A 21 17.48 20.59 3.22
C THR A 21 17.64 19.95 1.84
N ARG A 22 17.55 18.63 1.77
CA ARG A 22 17.67 17.85 0.52
C ARG A 22 16.46 16.94 0.35
N VAL A 23 15.98 16.79 -0.88
CA VAL A 23 14.93 15.84 -1.26
C VAL A 23 15.48 14.90 -2.32
N HIS A 24 15.31 13.60 -2.14
CA HIS A 24 15.89 12.60 -3.03
C HIS A 24 15.07 11.32 -3.06
N PHE A 25 15.40 10.44 -4.02
CA PHE A 25 14.86 9.10 -4.08
C PHE A 25 15.72 8.12 -3.27
N ASP A 26 15.08 7.21 -2.54
CA ASP A 26 15.73 6.09 -1.84
C ASP A 26 15.03 4.76 -2.19
N PRO A 27 15.72 3.80 -2.84
CA PRO A 27 17.08 3.92 -3.36
C PRO A 27 17.17 4.92 -4.53
N ALA A 28 18.31 5.61 -4.64
CA ALA A 28 18.57 6.54 -5.75
C ALA A 28 18.68 5.83 -7.11
N ALA A 29 19.07 4.55 -7.11
CA ALA A 29 19.06 3.69 -8.27
C ALA A 29 18.59 2.29 -7.87
N ALA A 30 17.60 1.76 -8.59
CA ALA A 30 17.11 0.40 -8.41
C ALA A 30 17.19 -0.41 -9.71
N THR A 31 17.27 -1.73 -9.55
CA THR A 31 17.22 -2.70 -10.65
C THR A 31 16.12 -3.72 -10.35
N VAL A 32 15.31 -4.02 -11.35
CA VAL A 32 14.11 -4.87 -11.21
C VAL A 32 13.89 -5.70 -12.49
N GLY A 33 13.36 -6.91 -12.38
CA GLY A 33 12.97 -7.72 -13.53
C GLY A 33 11.68 -7.23 -14.18
N GLU A 34 11.49 -7.48 -15.48
CA GLU A 34 10.21 -7.19 -16.15
C GLU A 34 9.06 -7.96 -15.48
N GLY A 35 7.98 -7.25 -15.10
CA GLY A 35 6.84 -7.78 -14.36
C GLY A 35 6.92 -7.64 -12.84
N GLU A 36 8.12 -7.46 -12.27
CA GLU A 36 8.35 -7.28 -10.84
C GLU A 36 8.04 -5.85 -10.38
N THR A 37 7.88 -5.67 -9.07
CA THR A 37 7.67 -4.35 -8.46
C THR A 37 8.88 -3.91 -7.66
N VAL A 38 9.11 -2.60 -7.63
CA VAL A 38 10.12 -1.96 -6.78
C VAL A 38 9.53 -0.74 -6.08
N THR A 39 9.81 -0.62 -4.78
CA THR A 39 9.43 0.55 -4.00
C THR A 39 10.55 1.58 -4.05
N VAL A 40 10.20 2.82 -4.36
CA VAL A 40 11.10 3.98 -4.32
C VAL A 40 10.48 5.05 -3.45
N ASP A 41 11.16 5.38 -2.35
CA ASP A 41 10.74 6.40 -1.42
C ASP A 41 11.23 7.79 -1.86
N VAL A 42 10.42 8.81 -1.61
CA VAL A 42 10.79 10.22 -1.68
C VAL A 42 11.15 10.65 -0.26
N VAL A 43 12.42 10.95 -0.03
CA VAL A 43 13.00 11.23 1.29
C VAL A 43 13.41 12.69 1.38
N VAL A 44 12.99 13.36 2.46
CA VAL A 44 13.52 14.67 2.85
C VAL A 44 14.59 14.50 3.93
N GLU A 45 15.69 15.22 3.81
CA GLU A 45 16.79 15.24 4.78
C GLU A 45 17.02 16.65 5.32
N ASP A 46 17.36 16.74 6.62
CA ASP A 46 17.77 17.97 7.29
C ASP A 46 16.78 19.13 7.11
N VAL A 47 15.48 18.84 7.15
CA VAL A 47 14.44 19.87 7.10
C VAL A 47 14.18 20.46 8.48
N SER A 48 13.86 21.75 8.52
CA SER A 48 13.48 22.45 9.74
C SER A 48 12.09 23.06 9.59
N ASN A 49 11.22 22.81 10.57
CA ASN A 49 9.86 23.36 10.66
C ASN A 49 8.96 23.02 9.46
N LEU A 50 9.08 21.83 8.89
CA LEU A 50 8.25 21.36 7.78
C LEU A 50 6.79 21.21 8.22
N GLN A 51 5.89 21.81 7.45
CA GLN A 51 4.44 21.75 7.64
C GLN A 51 3.73 21.10 6.46
N GLY A 52 4.24 21.30 5.25
CA GLY A 52 3.66 20.74 4.03
C GLY A 52 4.69 20.50 2.95
N VAL A 53 4.33 19.59 2.06
CA VAL A 53 5.12 19.20 0.88
C VAL A 53 4.23 19.26 -0.34
N GLU A 54 4.83 19.60 -1.48
CA GLU A 54 4.29 19.46 -2.81
C GLU A 54 5.41 18.97 -3.72
N VAL A 55 5.18 17.85 -4.40
CA VAL A 55 6.16 17.15 -5.22
C VAL A 55 5.52 16.87 -6.56
N HIS A 56 6.20 17.33 -7.61
CA HIS A 56 5.90 17.05 -9.00
C HIS A 56 7.09 16.30 -9.58
N MET A 57 6.86 15.10 -10.12
CA MET A 57 7.91 14.29 -10.72
C MET A 57 7.42 13.51 -11.93
N VAL A 58 8.36 12.99 -12.69
CA VAL A 58 8.10 12.15 -13.85
C VAL A 58 8.93 10.88 -13.86
N PHE A 59 8.39 9.86 -14.51
CA PHE A 59 9.02 8.59 -14.86
C PHE A 59 8.72 8.27 -16.34
N ASP A 60 9.36 7.24 -16.90
CA ASP A 60 9.05 6.74 -18.24
C ASP A 60 7.92 5.69 -18.17
N PRO A 61 6.69 6.02 -18.63
CA PRO A 61 5.54 5.11 -18.57
C PRO A 61 5.62 3.97 -19.58
N SER A 62 6.61 3.97 -20.48
CA SER A 62 6.87 2.83 -21.37
C SER A 62 7.67 1.72 -20.69
N VAL A 63 8.26 1.99 -19.53
CA VAL A 63 9.15 1.08 -18.78
C VAL A 63 8.58 0.72 -17.41
N LEU A 64 7.88 1.65 -16.76
CA LEU A 64 7.25 1.46 -15.45
C LEU A 64 5.76 1.81 -15.48
N GLU A 65 4.99 1.28 -14.54
CA GLU A 65 3.68 1.77 -14.14
C GLU A 65 3.65 1.95 -12.62
N VAL A 66 2.88 2.91 -12.10
CA VAL A 66 2.70 3.02 -10.63
C VAL A 66 1.59 2.08 -10.17
N VAL A 67 1.85 1.31 -9.13
CA VAL A 67 0.84 0.50 -8.45
C VAL A 67 0.05 1.39 -7.49
N ASP A 68 -1.27 1.30 -7.56
CA ASP A 68 -2.16 2.11 -6.75
C ASP A 68 -2.04 1.78 -5.25
N ALA A 69 -1.74 2.81 -4.46
CA ALA A 69 -1.54 2.67 -3.02
C ALA A 69 -2.87 2.57 -2.24
N ASP A 70 -3.99 3.04 -2.79
CA ASP A 70 -5.31 2.95 -2.14
C ASP A 70 -6.43 2.70 -3.16
N ALA A 71 -6.72 1.41 -3.40
CA ALA A 71 -7.82 0.98 -4.27
C ALA A 71 -9.22 1.47 -3.85
N GLY A 72 -9.36 2.09 -2.68
CA GLY A 72 -10.59 2.74 -2.21
C GLY A 72 -10.78 4.18 -2.70
N MET A 73 -9.74 4.80 -3.28
CA MET A 73 -9.76 6.15 -3.84
C MET A 73 -9.79 6.14 -5.37
N ASP A 74 -10.30 7.23 -5.97
CA ASP A 74 -10.45 7.33 -7.43
C ASP A 74 -9.10 7.73 -8.09
N GLY A 75 -8.72 7.00 -9.13
CA GLY A 75 -7.42 7.14 -9.80
C GLY A 75 -6.34 6.23 -9.24
N VAL A 76 -5.09 6.47 -9.63
CA VAL A 76 -3.90 5.82 -9.06
C VAL A 76 -3.21 6.83 -8.14
N GLN A 77 -2.87 6.42 -6.92
CA GLN A 77 -2.19 7.27 -5.94
C GLN A 77 -0.90 6.63 -5.43
N VAL A 78 -0.03 7.47 -4.86
CA VAL A 78 1.16 7.00 -4.13
C VAL A 78 0.87 6.92 -2.64
N ALA A 79 1.63 6.10 -1.91
CA ALA A 79 1.53 6.06 -0.46
C ALA A 79 2.18 7.33 0.11
N LEU A 80 1.47 8.05 0.98
CA LEU A 80 2.04 9.23 1.64
C LEU A 80 2.93 8.80 2.80
N GLY A 81 4.11 9.42 2.91
CA GLY A 81 5.12 9.02 3.88
C GLY A 81 4.78 9.45 5.32
N PRO A 82 5.22 8.68 6.33
CA PRO A 82 4.86 8.89 7.74
C PRO A 82 5.57 10.08 8.39
N PHE A 83 6.51 10.73 7.70
CA PHE A 83 7.30 11.82 8.28
C PHE A 83 6.44 13.05 8.64
N LEU A 84 5.35 13.25 7.91
CA LEU A 84 4.28 14.18 8.28
C LEU A 84 2.99 13.38 8.47
N SER A 85 2.12 13.83 9.37
CA SER A 85 0.75 13.31 9.44
C SER A 85 -0.08 13.97 8.34
N PRO A 86 -0.52 13.25 7.29
CA PRO A 86 -1.23 13.84 6.16
C PRO A 86 -2.70 14.14 6.51
N ASP A 87 -2.91 15.12 7.37
CA ASP A 87 -4.26 15.52 7.82
C ASP A 87 -4.97 16.40 6.77
N PHE A 88 -4.24 16.86 5.76
CA PHE A 88 -4.74 17.55 4.58
C PHE A 88 -3.93 17.12 3.34
N VAL A 89 -4.59 16.49 2.37
CA VAL A 89 -3.99 16.11 1.07
C VAL A 89 -4.62 17.00 0.00
N ALA A 90 -3.81 17.87 -0.62
CA ALA A 90 -4.23 18.76 -1.70
C ALA A 90 -4.28 18.03 -3.05
N GLN A 91 -3.32 17.15 -3.29
CA GLN A 91 -3.22 16.35 -4.50
C GLN A 91 -2.51 15.04 -4.17
N ASN A 92 -2.93 13.95 -4.80
CA ASN A 92 -2.20 12.68 -4.82
C ASN A 92 -2.72 11.93 -6.03
N VAL A 93 -2.10 12.17 -7.20
CA VAL A 93 -2.59 11.68 -8.48
C VAL A 93 -1.42 11.22 -9.32
N VAL A 94 -1.57 10.06 -9.94
CA VAL A 94 -0.68 9.56 -10.98
C VAL A 94 -1.41 9.58 -12.33
N ASP A 95 -0.80 10.24 -13.31
CA ASP A 95 -1.15 10.12 -14.71
C ASP A 95 -0.23 9.10 -15.39
N GLN A 96 -0.72 7.86 -15.47
CA GLN A 96 0.00 6.74 -16.08
C GLN A 96 0.30 6.96 -17.57
N GLY A 97 -0.51 7.76 -18.27
CA GLY A 97 -0.32 8.01 -19.69
C GLY A 97 0.85 8.96 -19.97
N THR A 98 1.07 9.93 -19.08
CA THR A 98 2.17 10.91 -19.20
C THR A 98 3.38 10.59 -18.32
N GLY A 99 3.27 9.59 -17.44
CA GLY A 99 4.32 9.22 -16.49
C GLY A 99 4.51 10.28 -15.40
N ARG A 100 3.45 11.02 -15.05
CA ARG A 100 3.52 12.14 -14.10
C ARG A 100 2.92 11.75 -12.75
N ILE A 101 3.64 12.08 -11.68
CA ILE A 101 3.19 11.89 -10.30
C ILE A 101 3.18 13.26 -9.63
N ASP A 102 2.03 13.62 -9.07
CA ASP A 102 1.84 14.86 -8.33
C ASP A 102 1.22 14.52 -6.97
N PHE A 103 1.95 14.79 -5.89
CA PHE A 103 1.39 14.70 -4.53
C PHE A 103 1.74 15.93 -3.71
N ALA A 104 0.77 16.42 -2.96
CA ALA A 104 0.89 17.58 -2.11
C ALA A 104 0.03 17.40 -0.87
N TYR A 105 0.62 17.53 0.30
CA TYR A 105 -0.08 17.33 1.57
C TYR A 105 0.59 18.10 2.71
N SER A 106 -0.16 18.32 3.78
CA SER A 106 0.30 19.03 4.97
C SER A 106 -0.38 18.48 6.20
N GLN A 107 0.24 18.72 7.35
CA GLN A 107 -0.41 18.57 8.64
C GLN A 107 -1.13 19.87 9.00
N MET A 108 -2.41 19.82 9.41
CA MET A 108 -3.18 21.02 9.76
C MET A 108 -3.69 20.92 11.21
N GLY A 109 -2.81 21.13 12.18
CA GLY A 109 -3.13 21.04 13.61
C GLY A 109 -1.99 20.51 14.47
N ASN A 110 -1.02 19.85 13.85
CA ASN A 110 0.17 19.31 14.49
C ASN A 110 1.33 20.31 14.46
N THR A 111 2.30 20.09 15.33
CA THR A 111 3.55 20.86 15.37
C THR A 111 4.39 20.58 14.11
N PRO A 112 5.01 21.61 13.52
CA PRO A 112 5.96 21.43 12.42
C PRO A 112 7.01 20.38 12.75
N VAL A 113 7.38 19.56 11.77
CA VAL A 113 8.37 18.48 11.92
C VAL A 113 9.73 18.95 11.42
N SER A 114 10.80 18.56 12.12
CA SER A 114 12.19 18.80 11.70
C SER A 114 12.95 17.48 11.75
N GLY A 115 13.96 17.33 10.90
CA GLY A 115 14.76 16.11 10.77
C GLY A 115 14.72 15.55 9.36
N SER A 116 14.81 14.23 9.25
CA SER A 116 14.80 13.51 7.97
C SER A 116 13.75 12.40 8.00
N GLY A 117 13.15 12.08 6.85
CA GLY A 117 12.22 10.98 6.72
C GLY A 117 11.50 10.91 5.38
N VAL A 118 10.70 9.85 5.23
CA VAL A 118 9.94 9.55 4.00
C VAL A 118 8.70 10.44 3.92
N ILE A 119 8.55 11.15 2.80
CA ILE A 119 7.39 12.00 2.47
C ILE A 119 6.52 11.41 1.35
N GLY A 120 6.94 10.32 0.73
CA GLY A 120 6.11 9.56 -0.21
C GLY A 120 6.78 8.23 -0.51
N SER A 121 5.99 7.20 -0.79
CA SER A 121 6.48 5.88 -1.19
C SER A 121 5.75 5.47 -2.46
N ILE A 122 6.53 5.18 -3.50
CA ILE A 122 6.03 4.92 -4.85
C ILE A 122 6.37 3.48 -5.19
N ILE A 123 5.35 2.68 -5.46
CA ILE A 123 5.53 1.30 -5.91
C ILE A 123 5.47 1.31 -7.44
N PHE A 124 6.58 1.05 -8.10
CA PHE A 124 6.63 0.89 -9.55
C PHE A 124 6.57 -0.58 -9.92
N ARG A 125 5.72 -0.97 -10.86
CA ARG A 125 5.82 -2.25 -11.57
C ARG A 125 6.59 -2.03 -12.87
N ALA A 126 7.55 -2.90 -13.14
CA ALA A 126 8.28 -2.93 -14.40
C ALA A 126 7.41 -3.50 -15.53
N THR A 127 7.17 -2.72 -16.58
CA THR A 127 6.31 -3.11 -17.71
C THR A 127 7.08 -3.47 -18.95
N ALA A 128 8.30 -2.95 -19.11
CA ALA A 128 9.19 -3.30 -20.21
C ALA A 128 10.65 -3.10 -19.83
N SER A 129 11.52 -3.94 -20.38
CA SER A 129 12.98 -3.79 -20.33
C SER A 129 13.44 -2.38 -20.77
N GLY A 130 14.25 -1.71 -19.96
CA GLY A 130 14.67 -0.33 -20.23
C GLY A 130 15.20 0.41 -19.00
N VAL A 131 15.49 1.70 -19.14
CA VAL A 131 15.85 2.57 -18.01
C VAL A 131 14.82 3.67 -17.92
N SER A 132 14.18 3.81 -16.76
CA SER A 132 13.24 4.89 -16.44
C SER A 132 13.91 5.87 -15.48
N PRO A 133 14.31 7.07 -15.94
CA PRO A 133 14.77 8.13 -15.05
C PRO A 133 13.62 8.64 -14.18
N LEU A 134 13.86 8.77 -12.88
CA LEU A 134 12.95 9.41 -11.94
C LEU A 134 13.42 10.85 -11.74
N SER A 135 12.65 11.82 -12.23
CA SER A 135 13.07 13.22 -12.23
C SER A 135 12.08 14.11 -11.51
N PHE A 136 12.55 14.87 -10.53
CA PHE A 136 11.78 15.96 -9.95
C PHE A 136 11.61 17.08 -10.98
N ILE A 137 10.36 17.48 -11.21
CA ILE A 137 10.02 18.70 -11.95
C ILE A 137 10.08 19.89 -11.00
N ASP A 138 9.43 19.74 -9.84
CA ASP A 138 9.36 20.78 -8.83
C ASP A 138 9.11 20.14 -7.45
N VAL A 139 9.70 20.76 -6.42
CA VAL A 139 9.57 20.34 -5.03
C VAL A 139 9.43 21.59 -4.16
N LEU A 140 8.28 21.72 -3.53
CA LEU A 140 7.96 22.82 -2.63
C LEU A 140 7.78 22.27 -1.22
N LEU A 141 8.68 22.67 -0.32
CA LEU A 141 8.57 22.43 1.10
C LEU A 141 8.10 23.73 1.76
N ALA A 142 7.13 23.65 2.67
CA ALA A 142 6.54 24.82 3.32
C ALA A 142 6.64 24.75 4.84
N ASP A 143 6.95 25.87 5.48
CA ASP A 143 6.88 26.04 6.93
C ASP A 143 5.45 26.34 7.43
N VAL A 144 5.28 26.50 8.74
CA VAL A 144 3.99 26.81 9.38
C VAL A 144 3.36 28.12 8.91
N GLY A 145 4.16 29.07 8.43
CA GLY A 145 3.73 30.34 7.86
C GLY A 145 3.41 30.27 6.37
N GLY A 146 3.62 29.10 5.73
CA GLY A 146 3.53 28.93 4.29
C GLY A 146 4.74 29.49 3.53
N ASN A 147 5.84 29.81 4.21
CA ASN A 147 7.06 30.21 3.54
C ASN A 147 7.77 28.97 2.99
N GLN A 148 8.34 29.11 1.80
CA GLN A 148 9.11 28.03 1.19
C GLN A 148 10.39 27.77 2.00
N ILE A 149 10.64 26.51 2.30
CA ILE A 149 11.92 26.00 2.79
C ILE A 149 12.75 25.63 1.57
N ALA A 150 13.91 26.25 1.42
CA ALA A 150 14.80 25.97 0.31
C ALA A 150 15.32 24.53 0.42
N ALA A 151 15.15 23.75 -0.65
CA ALA A 151 15.65 22.39 -0.74
C ALA A 151 16.39 22.17 -2.06
N THR A 152 17.40 21.30 -2.02
CA THR A 152 18.02 20.74 -3.23
C THR A 152 17.37 19.41 -3.57
N THR A 153 17.32 19.06 -4.86
CA THR A 153 16.73 17.80 -5.33
C THR A 153 17.78 16.90 -5.96
N GLU A 154 17.73 15.60 -5.68
CA GLU A 154 18.54 14.60 -6.36
C GLU A 154 17.67 13.54 -7.04
N ASN A 155 17.79 13.48 -8.38
CA ASN A 155 17.04 12.56 -9.21
C ASN A 155 17.53 11.11 -9.04
N GLY A 156 16.70 10.16 -9.49
CA GLY A 156 16.98 8.75 -9.40
C GLY A 156 16.70 8.02 -10.71
N GLN A 157 16.78 6.70 -10.68
CA GLN A 157 16.43 5.86 -11.83
C GLN A 157 16.04 4.45 -11.42
N VAL A 158 15.21 3.81 -12.24
CA VAL A 158 14.94 2.38 -12.17
C VAL A 158 15.39 1.73 -13.48
N THR A 159 16.15 0.65 -13.38
CA THR A 159 16.58 -0.16 -14.52
C THR A 159 15.79 -1.45 -14.55
N VAL A 160 15.08 -1.70 -15.63
CA VAL A 160 14.38 -2.96 -15.88
C VAL A 160 15.29 -3.85 -16.72
N GLU A 161 15.72 -4.96 -16.15
CA GLU A 161 16.61 -5.89 -16.84
C GLU A 161 15.90 -6.64 -17.96
N THR A 162 16.62 -6.87 -19.05
CA THR A 162 16.12 -7.76 -20.10
C THR A 162 16.06 -9.18 -19.56
N PRO A 163 14.92 -9.90 -19.72
CA PRO A 163 14.85 -11.29 -19.30
C PRO A 163 15.97 -12.06 -20.00
N THR A 164 16.94 -12.53 -19.22
CA THR A 164 17.98 -13.40 -19.75
C THR A 164 17.29 -14.69 -20.15
N PRO A 165 17.36 -15.14 -21.42
CA PRO A 165 16.71 -16.37 -21.83
C PRO A 165 17.25 -17.52 -20.98
N THR A 166 16.42 -18.05 -20.10
CA THR A 166 16.72 -19.27 -19.35
C THR A 166 17.00 -20.35 -20.39
N ALA A 167 18.22 -20.88 -20.41
CA ALA A 167 18.57 -21.99 -21.27
C ALA A 167 17.58 -23.12 -21.03
N THR A 168 16.87 -23.55 -22.08
CA THR A 168 15.97 -24.69 -22.03
C THR A 168 16.72 -25.87 -21.38
N PRO A 169 16.25 -26.43 -20.26
CA PRO A 169 16.93 -27.55 -19.64
C PRO A 169 17.01 -28.68 -20.66
N THR A 170 18.23 -29.11 -20.98
CA THR A 170 18.45 -30.34 -21.73
C THR A 170 17.86 -31.48 -20.90
N PRO A 171 17.08 -32.41 -21.47
CA PRO A 171 16.44 -33.48 -20.70
C PRO A 171 17.51 -34.30 -19.96
N THR A 172 17.54 -34.16 -18.64
CA THR A 172 18.37 -34.96 -17.74
C THR A 172 17.69 -36.32 -17.56
N GLU A 173 18.44 -37.40 -17.75
CA GLU A 173 17.95 -38.76 -17.54
C GLU A 173 17.40 -38.93 -16.10
N THR A 174 16.24 -39.57 -16.01
CA THR A 174 15.53 -39.87 -14.76
C THR A 174 16.41 -40.69 -13.81
N PRO A 175 16.76 -40.18 -12.61
CA PRO A 175 17.45 -41.01 -11.61
C PRO A 175 16.48 -42.04 -11.03
N THR A 176 16.98 -43.28 -10.91
CA THR A 176 16.39 -44.41 -10.17
C THR A 176 15.97 -43.97 -8.76
N PRO A 177 14.82 -44.43 -8.22
CA PRO A 177 14.36 -44.01 -6.90
C PRO A 177 15.34 -44.47 -5.82
N THR A 178 15.90 -43.50 -5.10
CA THR A 178 16.66 -43.71 -3.87
C THR A 178 15.69 -43.87 -2.70
N GLU A 179 15.97 -44.85 -1.84
CA GLU A 179 15.14 -45.21 -0.69
C GLU A 179 14.87 -44.02 0.25
N THR A 180 13.60 -43.91 0.68
CA THR A 180 13.13 -43.00 1.72
C THR A 180 13.86 -43.29 3.05
N PRO A 181 14.52 -42.30 3.69
CA PRO A 181 15.14 -42.54 4.98
C PRO A 181 14.10 -42.69 6.09
N THR A 182 14.36 -43.66 6.96
CA THR A 182 13.76 -43.89 8.29
C THR A 182 13.80 -42.61 9.14
N PRO A 183 12.77 -42.30 9.97
CA PRO A 183 12.68 -41.03 10.69
C PRO A 183 13.80 -40.87 11.73
N THR A 184 14.48 -39.72 11.66
CA THR A 184 15.51 -39.30 12.61
C THR A 184 14.85 -38.65 13.83
N THR A 185 15.29 -39.03 15.03
CA THR A 185 14.83 -38.56 16.35
C THR A 185 15.31 -37.12 16.65
N GLY A 186 14.86 -36.13 15.88
CA GLY A 186 15.21 -34.72 16.05
C GLY A 186 13.99 -33.80 16.10
N ALA A 187 14.21 -32.52 16.44
CA ALA A 187 13.16 -31.51 16.41
C ALA A 187 12.69 -31.29 14.97
N VAL A 188 11.39 -31.04 14.79
CA VAL A 188 10.79 -30.80 13.48
C VAL A 188 10.12 -29.44 13.49
N LEU A 189 10.53 -28.57 12.57
CA LEU A 189 9.82 -27.34 12.26
C LEU A 189 8.97 -27.55 11.01
N SER A 190 7.67 -27.30 11.12
CA SER A 190 6.72 -27.47 10.03
C SER A 190 5.85 -26.23 9.89
N LEU A 191 5.55 -25.87 8.65
CA LEU A 191 4.56 -24.86 8.35
C LEU A 191 3.18 -25.54 8.24
N VAL A 192 2.24 -25.08 9.08
CA VAL A 192 0.92 -25.68 9.27
C VAL A 192 -0.18 -24.65 8.95
N PRO A 193 -1.20 -24.98 8.14
CA PRO A 193 -1.36 -26.26 7.43
C PRO A 193 -0.30 -26.43 6.33
N SER A 194 0.07 -27.69 6.03
CA SER A 194 1.05 -28.01 4.98
C SER A 194 0.54 -27.72 3.56
N SER A 195 -0.78 -27.57 3.41
CA SER A 195 -1.41 -27.01 2.22
C SER A 195 -2.61 -26.17 2.64
N SER A 196 -2.71 -24.95 2.11
CA SER A 196 -3.88 -24.08 2.24
C SER A 196 -4.34 -23.59 0.87
N SER A 197 -5.58 -23.13 0.79
CA SER A 197 -6.13 -22.50 -0.41
C SER A 197 -6.81 -21.18 -0.05
N ALA A 198 -6.57 -20.13 -0.81
CA ALA A 198 -7.21 -18.83 -0.64
C ALA A 198 -7.56 -18.21 -1.99
N ALA A 199 -8.60 -17.38 -2.04
CA ALA A 199 -8.85 -16.60 -3.25
C ALA A 199 -7.84 -15.44 -3.37
N VAL A 200 -7.63 -14.94 -4.58
CA VAL A 200 -6.88 -13.70 -4.79
C VAL A 200 -7.48 -12.59 -3.91
N GLY A 201 -6.64 -11.95 -3.09
CA GLY A 201 -7.02 -10.90 -2.14
C GLY A 201 -7.44 -11.39 -0.74
N ASP A 202 -7.70 -12.68 -0.55
CA ASP A 202 -8.01 -13.24 0.77
C ASP A 202 -6.74 -13.49 1.58
N ARG A 203 -6.90 -13.39 2.90
CA ARG A 203 -5.82 -13.68 3.87
C ARG A 203 -5.72 -15.18 4.12
N VAL A 204 -4.50 -15.69 4.09
CA VAL A 204 -4.16 -17.06 4.48
C VAL A 204 -3.18 -17.03 5.64
N GLU A 205 -3.42 -17.85 6.65
CA GLU A 205 -2.54 -17.98 7.81
C GLU A 205 -1.72 -19.27 7.70
N VAL A 206 -0.42 -19.15 7.97
CA VAL A 206 0.53 -20.27 8.01
C VAL A 206 1.31 -20.17 9.31
N THR A 207 1.18 -21.18 10.15
CA THR A 207 1.78 -21.25 11.48
C THR A 207 3.06 -22.06 11.46
N LEU A 208 4.13 -21.51 12.05
CA LEU A 208 5.36 -22.24 12.33
C LEU A 208 5.17 -23.09 13.59
N HIS A 209 5.10 -24.39 13.37
CA HIS A 209 4.87 -25.40 14.38
C HIS A 209 6.15 -26.20 14.65
N LEU A 210 6.51 -26.32 15.92
CA LEU A 210 7.68 -27.03 16.41
C LEU A 210 7.24 -28.31 17.12
N ALA A 211 7.74 -29.47 16.68
CA ALA A 211 7.48 -30.76 17.29
C ALA A 211 8.77 -31.45 17.74
N ASN A 212 8.66 -32.32 18.75
CA ASN A 212 9.77 -33.12 19.31
C ASN A 212 11.00 -32.30 19.74
N ALA A 213 10.80 -31.08 20.21
CA ALA A 213 11.89 -30.26 20.74
C ALA A 213 12.38 -30.84 22.06
N SER A 214 13.69 -30.92 22.21
CA SER A 214 14.36 -31.27 23.45
C SER A 214 15.53 -30.35 23.71
N ASN A 215 15.69 -29.90 24.95
CA ASN A 215 16.73 -28.98 25.39
C ASN A 215 16.77 -27.65 24.62
N LEU A 216 15.62 -27.12 24.17
CA LEU A 216 15.55 -25.94 23.31
C LEU A 216 15.60 -24.62 24.11
N TYR A 217 16.39 -23.66 23.66
CA TYR A 217 16.50 -22.31 24.21
C TYR A 217 16.35 -21.20 23.20
N GLY A 218 16.83 -21.39 21.98
CA GLY A 218 16.76 -20.40 20.91
C GLY A 218 16.24 -21.00 19.61
N VAL A 219 15.44 -20.23 18.90
CA VAL A 219 14.96 -20.51 17.56
C VAL A 219 15.32 -19.31 16.69
N GLU A 220 15.91 -19.56 15.54
CA GLU A 220 16.07 -18.61 14.45
C GLU A 220 15.67 -19.30 13.15
N VAL A 221 14.79 -18.68 12.39
CA VAL A 221 14.29 -19.22 11.12
C VAL A 221 14.25 -18.13 10.07
N HIS A 222 14.55 -18.52 8.84
CA HIS A 222 14.29 -17.72 7.66
C HIS A 222 13.29 -18.48 6.79
N ILE A 223 12.20 -17.81 6.43
CA ILE A 223 11.14 -18.34 5.59
C ILE A 223 11.18 -17.59 4.26
N THR A 224 11.05 -18.26 3.14
CA THR A 224 10.87 -17.66 1.80
C THR A 224 9.51 -18.05 1.25
N TYR A 225 8.85 -17.16 0.52
CA TYR A 225 7.54 -17.45 -0.09
C TYR A 225 7.51 -17.09 -1.57
N GLY A 226 6.67 -17.79 -2.33
CA GLY A 226 6.48 -17.53 -3.75
C GLY A 226 5.88 -16.15 -4.01
N THR A 227 6.23 -15.56 -5.16
CA THR A 227 5.91 -14.16 -5.53
C THR A 227 4.41 -13.86 -5.69
N GLY A 228 3.55 -14.87 -5.80
CA GLY A 228 2.10 -14.68 -5.77
C GLY A 228 1.48 -14.67 -4.36
N LEU A 229 2.32 -14.63 -3.33
CA LEU A 229 1.94 -14.39 -1.95
C LEU A 229 2.59 -13.10 -1.48
N ASN A 230 1.82 -12.26 -0.79
CA ASN A 230 2.31 -11.09 -0.10
C ASN A 230 2.20 -11.29 1.40
N TRP A 231 3.30 -11.13 2.15
CA TRP A 231 3.26 -11.17 3.61
C TRP A 231 2.65 -9.87 4.15
N VAL A 232 1.61 -9.96 4.99
CA VAL A 232 0.85 -8.79 5.48
C VAL A 232 0.84 -8.66 7.00
N GLY A 233 1.45 -9.60 7.70
CA GLY A 233 1.57 -9.53 9.15
C GLY A 233 1.83 -10.87 9.83
N TYR A 234 1.87 -10.82 11.15
CA TYR A 234 2.09 -11.97 12.00
C TYR A 234 1.26 -11.86 13.28
N GLY A 235 1.05 -12.99 13.94
CA GLY A 235 0.29 -13.07 15.17
C GLY A 235 0.54 -14.37 15.93
N GLY A 236 -0.14 -14.50 17.08
CA GLY A 236 0.05 -15.61 18.01
C GLY A 236 1.12 -15.33 19.06
N GLN A 237 0.98 -15.98 20.22
CA GLN A 237 2.00 -16.02 21.26
C GLN A 237 2.62 -17.41 21.23
N GLY A 238 3.91 -17.48 20.87
CA GLY A 238 4.65 -18.73 20.82
C GLY A 238 4.96 -19.32 22.19
N CYS A 239 5.53 -20.51 22.21
CA CYS A 239 6.09 -21.13 23.43
C CYS A 239 7.43 -20.53 23.89
N ILE A 240 8.14 -19.79 23.02
CA ILE A 240 9.41 -19.13 23.32
C ILE A 240 9.15 -17.62 23.30
N THR A 241 9.10 -16.97 24.47
CA THR A 241 8.54 -15.61 24.59
C THR A 241 9.41 -14.59 25.32
N ASP A 242 10.54 -14.98 25.92
CA ASP A 242 11.30 -14.05 26.78
C ASP A 242 11.98 -12.95 25.97
N VAL A 243 12.70 -13.33 24.91
CA VAL A 243 13.27 -12.39 23.95
C VAL A 243 12.79 -12.77 22.57
N VAL A 244 11.92 -11.96 21.98
CA VAL A 244 11.38 -12.17 20.63
C VAL A 244 11.85 -11.03 19.74
N VAL A 245 12.63 -11.37 18.72
CA VAL A 245 12.87 -10.47 17.58
C VAL A 245 11.70 -10.68 16.64
N GLY A 246 10.80 -9.69 16.62
CA GLY A 246 9.62 -9.72 15.77
C GLY A 246 10.01 -9.89 14.29
N PRO A 247 9.15 -10.50 13.47
CA PRO A 247 9.54 -10.81 12.11
C PRO A 247 9.92 -9.58 11.29
N SER A 248 10.98 -9.70 10.50
CA SER A 248 11.43 -8.66 9.56
C SER A 248 11.42 -9.20 8.14
N GLU A 249 10.98 -8.36 7.20
CA GLU A 249 10.95 -8.69 5.78
C GLU A 249 12.32 -8.46 5.15
N GLU A 250 12.81 -9.46 4.42
CA GLU A 250 14.02 -9.40 3.62
C GLU A 250 13.75 -10.09 2.27
N ASP A 251 13.63 -9.33 1.20
CA ASP A 251 13.61 -9.85 -0.19
C ASP A 251 12.77 -11.12 -0.40
N HIS A 252 11.44 -11.01 -0.23
CA HIS A 252 10.49 -12.13 -0.28
C HIS A 252 10.73 -13.24 0.76
N GLY A 253 11.41 -12.89 1.85
CA GLY A 253 11.64 -13.72 3.01
C GLY A 253 11.24 -13.03 4.31
N VAL A 254 10.96 -13.85 5.32
CA VAL A 254 10.64 -13.42 6.68
C VAL A 254 11.61 -14.09 7.64
N GLN A 255 12.36 -13.29 8.39
CA GLN A 255 13.18 -13.78 9.49
C GLN A 255 12.40 -13.75 10.79
N TYR A 256 12.55 -14.76 11.64
CA TYR A 256 11.99 -14.78 12.99
C TYR A 256 13.01 -15.39 13.96
N ALA A 257 13.21 -14.74 15.10
CA ALA A 257 14.04 -15.28 16.16
C ALA A 257 13.39 -15.10 17.53
N ALA A 258 13.49 -16.13 18.36
CA ALA A 258 13.02 -16.11 19.73
C ALA A 258 13.94 -16.92 20.64
N SER A 259 14.13 -16.46 21.88
CA SER A 259 14.87 -17.21 22.89
C SER A 259 14.26 -17.11 24.28
N LEU A 260 14.56 -18.12 25.11
CA LEU A 260 14.31 -18.13 26.54
C LEU A 260 15.45 -17.41 27.27
N GLN A 261 15.15 -16.80 28.41
CA GLN A 261 16.12 -16.11 29.24
C GLN A 261 16.32 -16.85 30.57
N ALA A 262 17.58 -17.14 30.91
CA ALA A 262 17.92 -17.69 32.22
C ALA A 262 17.32 -16.82 33.35
N PRO A 263 16.68 -17.41 34.38
CA PRO A 263 16.81 -18.81 34.82
C PRO A 263 15.69 -19.76 34.36
N SER A 264 15.05 -19.52 33.22
CA SER A 264 14.08 -20.46 32.63
C SER A 264 14.64 -21.89 32.52
N SER A 265 13.80 -22.91 32.55
CA SER A 265 14.21 -24.25 32.10
C SER A 265 14.16 -24.33 30.58
N PRO A 266 14.99 -25.15 29.91
CA PRO A 266 14.86 -25.38 28.47
C PRO A 266 13.47 -25.92 28.12
N PHE A 267 13.00 -25.59 26.92
CA PHE A 267 11.72 -26.07 26.41
C PHE A 267 11.83 -27.53 25.95
N GLU A 268 10.79 -28.30 26.27
CA GLU A 268 10.62 -29.71 25.92
C GLU A 268 9.21 -29.93 25.38
N GLY A 269 9.07 -30.56 24.21
CA GLY A 269 7.79 -30.94 23.63
C GLY A 269 7.46 -30.27 22.29
N GLU A 270 6.20 -29.88 22.13
CA GLU A 270 5.62 -29.41 20.87
C GLU A 270 4.80 -28.13 21.11
N CYS A 271 4.86 -27.18 20.18
CA CYS A 271 4.15 -25.91 20.26
C CYS A 271 4.14 -25.14 18.94
N ASP A 272 3.24 -24.18 18.84
CA ASP A 272 3.31 -23.13 17.81
C ASP A 272 4.24 -22.02 18.27
N LEU A 273 5.06 -21.51 17.35
CA LEU A 273 6.00 -20.42 17.60
C LEU A 273 5.41 -19.07 17.17
N ILE A 274 4.88 -19.00 15.96
CA ILE A 274 4.32 -17.78 15.38
C ILE A 274 3.43 -18.12 14.18
N THR A 275 2.42 -17.30 13.91
CA THR A 275 1.57 -17.39 12.72
C THR A 275 1.87 -16.24 11.78
N PHE A 276 2.16 -16.54 10.52
CA PHE A 276 2.33 -15.57 9.46
C PHE A 276 1.04 -15.45 8.66
N THR A 277 0.68 -14.23 8.28
CA THR A 277 -0.48 -13.95 7.43
C THR A 277 0.01 -13.51 6.05
N PHE A 278 -0.41 -14.22 5.01
CA PHE A 278 -0.16 -13.88 3.62
C PHE A 278 -1.46 -13.48 2.92
N VAL A 279 -1.37 -12.76 1.81
CA VAL A 279 -2.46 -12.48 0.88
C VAL A 279 -2.06 -12.97 -0.50
N GLY A 280 -2.91 -13.77 -1.14
CA GLY A 280 -2.67 -14.21 -2.52
C GLY A 280 -2.85 -13.05 -3.50
N THR A 281 -1.85 -12.79 -4.35
CA THR A 281 -1.86 -11.69 -5.31
C THR A 281 -2.24 -12.14 -6.72
N GLU A 282 -1.93 -13.40 -7.07
CA GLU A 282 -2.21 -13.99 -8.38
C GLU A 282 -2.62 -15.46 -8.25
N PRO A 283 -3.45 -16.00 -9.17
CA PRO A 283 -3.78 -17.42 -9.16
C PRO A 283 -2.56 -18.29 -9.42
N GLY A 284 -2.32 -19.26 -8.56
CA GLY A 284 -1.19 -20.18 -8.67
C GLY A 284 -0.97 -20.98 -7.41
N THR A 285 -0.09 -21.97 -7.47
CA THR A 285 0.37 -22.68 -6.27
C THR A 285 1.75 -22.17 -5.91
N TYR A 286 1.87 -21.59 -4.72
CA TYR A 286 3.09 -20.98 -4.24
C TYR A 286 3.62 -21.74 -3.04
N ALA A 287 4.93 -21.97 -3.01
CA ALA A 287 5.58 -22.58 -1.87
C ALA A 287 5.86 -21.53 -0.79
N VAL A 288 5.74 -21.93 0.47
CA VAL A 288 6.29 -21.23 1.64
C VAL A 288 7.29 -22.20 2.24
N GLU A 289 8.56 -21.84 2.19
CA GLU A 289 9.68 -22.73 2.53
C GLU A 289 10.47 -22.16 3.70
N ILE A 290 10.97 -23.04 4.57
CA ILE A 290 11.94 -22.66 5.59
C ILE A 290 13.32 -22.77 4.93
N SER A 291 13.86 -21.64 4.49
CA SER A 291 15.13 -21.57 3.76
C SER A 291 16.33 -21.80 4.68
N SER A 292 16.22 -21.41 5.96
CA SER A 292 17.17 -21.78 7.01
C SER A 292 16.48 -21.91 8.38
N ALA A 293 17.01 -22.79 9.23
CA ALA A 293 16.58 -22.92 10.62
C ALA A 293 17.77 -23.27 11.50
N LEU A 294 17.90 -22.56 12.62
CA LEU A 294 18.86 -22.81 13.68
C LEU A 294 18.11 -22.93 15.00
N LEU A 295 18.25 -24.09 15.65
CA LEU A 295 17.80 -24.33 17.02
C LEU A 295 19.03 -24.39 17.92
N SER A 296 18.95 -23.83 19.12
CA SER A 296 20.08 -23.84 20.07
C SER A 296 19.69 -24.29 21.48
N ASP A 297 20.64 -24.92 22.15
CA ASP A 297 20.56 -25.32 23.55
C ASP A 297 20.93 -24.16 24.51
N PRO A 298 20.81 -24.32 25.85
CA PRO A 298 21.14 -23.25 26.81
C PRO A 298 22.60 -22.77 26.74
N ASP A 299 23.51 -23.62 26.25
CA ASP A 299 24.94 -23.32 26.11
C ASP A 299 25.26 -22.70 24.73
N GLY A 300 24.25 -22.55 23.85
CA GLY A 300 24.36 -22.00 22.50
C GLY A 300 24.79 -23.02 21.44
N ASN A 301 24.82 -24.31 21.74
CA ASN A 301 25.15 -25.34 20.75
C ASN A 301 23.95 -25.62 19.83
N PRO A 302 24.18 -25.87 18.53
CA PRO A 302 23.11 -26.15 17.60
C PRO A 302 22.44 -27.50 17.89
N LEU A 303 21.11 -27.54 17.76
CA LEU A 303 20.29 -28.74 17.82
C LEU A 303 19.91 -29.20 16.41
N GLU A 304 19.84 -30.52 16.20
CA GLU A 304 19.39 -31.11 14.94
C GLU A 304 17.92 -30.76 14.69
N VAL A 305 17.64 -30.20 13.51
CA VAL A 305 16.31 -29.79 13.09
C VAL A 305 16.01 -30.28 11.68
N THR A 306 14.81 -30.79 11.48
CA THR A 306 14.26 -31.06 10.15
C THR A 306 13.18 -30.03 9.84
N THR A 307 13.18 -29.50 8.62
CA THR A 307 12.19 -28.50 8.19
C THR A 307 11.19 -29.08 7.21
N GLN A 308 9.96 -28.61 7.28
CA GLN A 308 8.89 -28.93 6.34
C GLN A 308 8.15 -27.65 5.94
N GLY A 309 8.21 -27.34 4.65
CA GLY A 309 7.49 -26.20 4.06
C GLY A 309 5.98 -26.46 3.92
N ALA A 310 5.28 -25.43 3.46
CA ALA A 310 3.87 -25.47 3.11
C ALA A 310 3.66 -25.01 1.67
N THR A 311 2.46 -25.25 1.15
CA THR A 311 2.01 -24.71 -0.14
C THR A 311 0.72 -23.92 0.06
N VAL A 312 0.59 -22.80 -0.64
CA VAL A 312 -0.64 -22.03 -0.72
C VAL A 312 -1.10 -22.05 -2.16
N GLU A 313 -2.27 -22.63 -2.38
CA GLU A 313 -2.99 -22.52 -3.64
C GLU A 313 -3.83 -21.24 -3.64
N VAL A 314 -3.36 -20.22 -4.34
CA VAL A 314 -4.17 -19.05 -4.63
C VAL A 314 -5.05 -19.40 -5.81
N VAL A 315 -6.35 -19.49 -5.57
CA VAL A 315 -7.31 -19.72 -6.65
C VAL A 315 -7.75 -18.38 -7.21
N GLU A 316 -7.89 -18.32 -8.52
CA GLU A 316 -8.60 -17.21 -9.15
C GLU A 316 -9.98 -17.11 -8.50
N LEU A 317 -10.49 -15.89 -8.35
CA LEU A 317 -11.90 -15.69 -7.98
C LEU A 317 -12.74 -16.27 -9.12
N THR A 318 -12.97 -17.58 -9.06
CA THR A 318 -13.98 -18.21 -9.88
C THR A 318 -15.27 -17.49 -9.53
N GLU A 319 -15.91 -16.88 -10.52
CA GLU A 319 -17.29 -16.46 -10.40
C GLU A 319 -18.01 -17.60 -9.70
N THR A 320 -18.48 -17.36 -8.48
CA THR A 320 -19.25 -18.38 -7.77
C THR A 320 -20.31 -18.85 -8.74
N PRO A 321 -20.41 -20.15 -9.08
CA PRO A 321 -21.47 -20.63 -9.93
C PRO A 321 -22.76 -20.13 -9.29
N THR A 322 -23.56 -19.43 -10.10
CA THR A 322 -24.86 -18.92 -9.72
C THR A 322 -25.52 -19.88 -8.73
N PRO A 323 -25.89 -19.46 -7.50
CA PRO A 323 -26.62 -20.34 -6.61
C PRO A 323 -27.79 -20.92 -7.39
N THR A 324 -27.87 -22.25 -7.43
CA THR A 324 -28.96 -22.96 -8.10
C THR A 324 -30.27 -22.34 -7.66
N ALA A 325 -31.04 -21.91 -8.67
CA ALA A 325 -32.21 -21.07 -8.57
C ALA A 325 -33.12 -21.36 -7.36
N THR A 326 -33.16 -20.40 -6.43
CA THR A 326 -34.47 -19.87 -6.04
C THR A 326 -34.81 -18.84 -7.11
N PRO A 327 -36.00 -18.89 -7.75
CA PRO A 327 -36.24 -18.20 -9.02
C PRO A 327 -36.00 -16.69 -8.88
N THR A 328 -34.88 -16.23 -9.44
CA THR A 328 -34.55 -14.83 -9.59
C THR A 328 -35.48 -14.22 -10.64
N PRO A 329 -36.15 -13.09 -10.34
CA PRO A 329 -36.87 -12.34 -11.36
C PRO A 329 -35.90 -11.77 -12.41
N PRO A 330 -36.38 -11.40 -13.61
CA PRO A 330 -35.54 -11.15 -14.77
C PRO A 330 -34.65 -9.90 -14.64
N PRO A 331 -33.60 -9.76 -15.48
CA PRO A 331 -32.76 -8.56 -15.52
C PRO A 331 -33.59 -7.33 -15.89
N GLY A 332 -33.48 -6.27 -15.08
CA GLY A 332 -34.16 -4.99 -15.30
C GLY A 332 -35.09 -4.51 -14.19
N GLU A 333 -35.30 -5.30 -13.13
CA GLU A 333 -36.10 -4.87 -11.97
C GLU A 333 -35.30 -4.99 -10.68
N CYS A 334 -34.61 -3.91 -10.32
CA CYS A 334 -34.19 -3.73 -8.94
C CYS A 334 -35.45 -3.51 -8.10
N ALA A 335 -35.71 -4.38 -7.13
CA ALA A 335 -36.75 -4.13 -6.15
C ALA A 335 -36.31 -2.96 -5.25
N ASP A 336 -37.19 -1.97 -5.06
CA ASP A 336 -36.95 -0.76 -4.26
C ASP A 336 -35.84 0.16 -4.81
N ILE A 337 -36.13 0.86 -5.91
CA ILE A 337 -35.27 1.95 -6.42
C ILE A 337 -35.72 3.30 -5.88
N LEU A 338 -34.75 4.15 -5.58
CA LEU A 338 -34.99 5.56 -5.29
C LEU A 338 -35.49 6.27 -6.54
N GLY A 339 -34.99 5.89 -7.72
CA GLY A 339 -35.36 6.44 -9.03
C GLY A 339 -34.26 6.24 -10.08
N TYR A 340 -34.25 7.07 -11.13
CA TYR A 340 -33.25 7.04 -12.20
C TYR A 340 -32.38 8.30 -12.24
N HIS A 341 -31.08 8.14 -12.49
CA HIS A 341 -30.08 9.21 -12.64
C HIS A 341 -29.43 9.12 -14.02
N GLU A 342 -29.52 10.18 -14.82
CA GLU A 342 -28.81 10.31 -16.08
C GLU A 342 -27.38 10.82 -15.83
N VAL A 343 -26.38 9.99 -16.15
CA VAL A 343 -24.96 10.29 -15.94
C VAL A 343 -24.58 11.54 -16.74
N ARG A 344 -24.10 12.58 -16.06
CA ARG A 344 -23.56 13.79 -16.68
C ARG A 344 -22.07 13.63 -16.96
N TRP A 345 -21.57 14.52 -17.81
CA TRP A 345 -20.15 14.55 -18.11
C TRP A 345 -19.31 14.77 -16.85
N GLY A 346 -18.36 13.87 -16.58
CA GLY A 346 -17.49 13.92 -15.40
C GLY A 346 -18.04 13.29 -14.13
N GLU A 347 -19.24 12.69 -14.16
CA GLU A 347 -19.77 11.93 -13.02
C GLU A 347 -19.24 10.49 -13.02
N THR A 348 -19.02 9.94 -11.81
CA THR A 348 -18.63 8.54 -11.58
C THR A 348 -19.68 7.82 -10.74
N LEU A 349 -19.70 6.48 -10.78
CA LEU A 349 -20.61 5.68 -9.95
C LEU A 349 -20.44 5.99 -8.46
N TYR A 350 -19.22 6.29 -8.03
CA TYR A 350 -18.89 6.72 -6.67
C TYR A 350 -19.45 8.10 -6.34
N ALA A 351 -19.37 9.07 -7.27
CA ALA A 351 -19.97 10.39 -7.08
C ALA A 351 -21.50 10.31 -6.98
N ILE A 352 -22.11 9.45 -7.80
CA ILE A 352 -23.56 9.16 -7.79
C ILE A 352 -23.97 8.44 -6.50
N GLY A 353 -23.19 7.45 -6.05
CA GLY A 353 -23.40 6.76 -4.78
C GLY A 353 -23.36 7.72 -3.59
N ARG A 354 -22.38 8.64 -3.55
CA ARG A 354 -22.33 9.69 -2.51
C ARG A 354 -23.54 10.61 -2.57
N ALA A 355 -24.01 10.98 -3.76
CA ALA A 355 -25.14 11.88 -3.97
C ALA A 355 -26.44 11.35 -3.36
N TYR A 356 -26.63 10.02 -3.43
CA TYR A 356 -27.83 9.36 -2.93
C TYR A 356 -27.64 8.60 -1.60
N GLY A 357 -26.41 8.57 -1.08
CA GLY A 357 -26.05 7.74 0.07
C GLY A 357 -26.20 6.24 -0.20
N VAL A 358 -25.93 5.83 -1.43
CA VAL A 358 -26.10 4.44 -1.93
C VAL A 358 -24.75 3.84 -2.28
N ARG A 359 -24.58 2.54 -2.03
CA ARG A 359 -23.33 1.83 -2.34
C ARG A 359 -23.07 1.78 -3.87
N PRO A 360 -21.89 2.20 -4.37
CA PRO A 360 -21.60 2.23 -5.81
C PRO A 360 -21.69 0.85 -6.51
N ASP A 361 -21.28 -0.22 -5.82
CA ASP A 361 -21.40 -1.60 -6.30
C ASP A 361 -22.86 -2.04 -6.44
N ALA A 362 -23.74 -1.59 -5.52
CA ALA A 362 -25.17 -1.86 -5.63
C ALA A 362 -25.78 -1.17 -6.86
N ILE A 363 -25.36 0.06 -7.18
CA ILE A 363 -25.79 0.76 -8.41
C ILE A 363 -25.27 0.00 -9.64
N ALA A 364 -24.01 -0.46 -9.64
CA ALA A 364 -23.45 -1.21 -10.76
C ALA A 364 -24.23 -2.51 -11.01
N LEU A 365 -24.47 -3.31 -9.96
CA LEU A 365 -25.26 -4.54 -10.03
C LEU A 365 -26.70 -4.28 -10.51
N CYS A 366 -27.34 -3.23 -9.98
CA CYS A 366 -28.70 -2.86 -10.36
C CYS A 366 -28.83 -2.50 -11.85
N ASN A 367 -27.76 -2.00 -12.47
CA ASN A 367 -27.74 -1.56 -13.87
C ASN A 367 -27.01 -2.51 -14.81
N GLY A 368 -26.60 -3.70 -14.34
CA GLY A 368 -25.83 -4.64 -15.16
C GLY A 368 -24.49 -4.08 -15.64
N ILE A 369 -23.89 -3.17 -14.87
CA ILE A 369 -22.59 -2.58 -15.17
C ILE A 369 -21.50 -3.53 -14.68
N ILE A 370 -20.73 -4.07 -15.62
CA ILE A 370 -19.65 -5.03 -15.35
C ILE A 370 -18.41 -4.31 -14.77
N ASN A 371 -18.10 -3.10 -15.27
CA ASN A 371 -16.99 -2.29 -14.79
C ASN A 371 -17.49 -1.01 -14.10
N PRO A 372 -17.47 -0.92 -12.76
CA PRO A 372 -17.94 0.25 -12.01
C PRO A 372 -17.18 1.55 -12.29
N ASN A 373 -15.97 1.46 -12.84
CA ASN A 373 -15.15 2.62 -13.19
C ASN A 373 -15.45 3.14 -14.60
N LEU A 374 -16.30 2.45 -15.35
CA LEU A 374 -16.65 2.81 -16.73
C LEU A 374 -18.16 3.04 -16.86
N ILE A 375 -18.57 4.29 -16.67
CA ILE A 375 -19.92 4.76 -17.01
C ILE A 375 -19.87 5.84 -18.10
N TYR A 376 -20.85 5.82 -19.00
CA TYR A 376 -20.91 6.76 -20.12
C TYR A 376 -21.88 7.90 -19.83
N ALA A 377 -21.46 9.14 -20.09
CA ALA A 377 -22.36 10.29 -20.05
C ALA A 377 -23.57 10.07 -20.98
N GLY A 378 -24.76 10.45 -20.50
CA GLY A 378 -26.06 10.19 -21.12
C GLY A 378 -26.67 8.83 -20.77
N SER A 379 -25.97 7.96 -20.04
CA SER A 379 -26.54 6.69 -19.55
C SER A 379 -27.53 6.95 -18.42
N THR A 380 -28.65 6.23 -18.40
CA THR A 380 -29.62 6.31 -17.30
C THR A 380 -29.43 5.15 -16.34
N LEU A 381 -29.12 5.44 -15.08
CA LEU A 381 -28.87 4.47 -14.01
C LEU A 381 -30.05 4.40 -13.04
N ALA A 382 -30.59 3.22 -12.81
CA ALA A 382 -31.45 2.91 -11.67
C ALA A 382 -30.65 2.99 -10.37
N ILE A 383 -31.11 3.78 -9.42
CA ILE A 383 -30.44 3.95 -8.12
C ILE A 383 -31.17 3.11 -7.08
N PRO A 384 -30.59 2.00 -6.59
CA PRO A 384 -31.24 1.13 -5.61
C PRO A 384 -31.20 1.75 -4.21
N ASN A 385 -32.17 1.43 -3.36
CA ASN A 385 -32.21 1.88 -1.97
C ASN A 385 -31.29 1.02 -1.06
N VAL A 386 -29.97 1.06 -1.30
CA VAL A 386 -28.97 0.30 -0.55
C VAL A 386 -28.02 1.27 0.18
N PRO A 387 -28.27 1.58 1.47
CA PRO A 387 -27.53 2.61 2.19
C PRO A 387 -26.03 2.35 2.26
N TRP A 388 -25.25 3.41 2.07
CA TRP A 388 -23.81 3.44 2.27
C TRP A 388 -23.49 4.22 3.55
N SER A 389 -22.87 3.55 4.53
CA SER A 389 -22.49 4.20 5.80
C SER A 389 -21.28 3.51 6.45
N PRO A 390 -20.26 4.27 6.92
CA PRO A 390 -20.07 5.70 6.68
C PRO A 390 -19.79 5.99 5.19
N ILE A 391 -20.18 7.16 4.71
CA ILE A 391 -19.90 7.61 3.34
C ILE A 391 -18.50 8.24 3.33
N PRO A 392 -17.51 7.69 2.61
CA PRO A 392 -16.18 8.29 2.45
C PRO A 392 -16.24 9.67 1.77
N PRO A 393 -15.35 10.60 2.14
CA PRO A 393 -15.26 11.91 1.50
C PRO A 393 -14.88 11.78 0.01
N GLY A 394 -15.41 12.65 -0.86
CA GLY A 394 -15.08 12.66 -2.28
C GLY A 394 -16.04 13.52 -3.12
N PRO A 395 -15.82 13.59 -4.46
CA PRO A 395 -16.68 14.35 -5.38
C PRO A 395 -18.13 13.84 -5.37
N VAL A 396 -19.13 14.71 -5.31
CA VAL A 396 -20.55 14.31 -5.23
C VAL A 396 -21.26 14.68 -6.54
N ALA A 397 -21.99 13.75 -7.14
CA ALA A 397 -22.80 13.98 -8.33
C ALA A 397 -24.06 14.78 -7.99
N ILE A 398 -24.72 15.37 -8.99
CA ILE A 398 -25.91 16.19 -8.73
C ILE A 398 -27.12 15.26 -8.59
N PRO A 399 -27.80 15.18 -7.43
CA PRO A 399 -28.98 14.34 -7.29
C PRO A 399 -30.08 14.76 -8.28
N GLN A 400 -30.60 13.79 -9.02
CA GLN A 400 -31.68 13.94 -10.01
C GLN A 400 -32.98 13.28 -9.53
N ILE A 401 -32.88 12.48 -8.46
CA ILE A 401 -33.96 11.73 -7.83
C ILE A 401 -34.30 12.34 -6.48
N GLY A 402 -35.59 12.51 -6.21
CA GLY A 402 -36.09 13.24 -5.04
C GLY A 402 -36.60 14.62 -5.45
N ARG A 403 -37.73 15.04 -4.87
CA ARG A 403 -38.45 16.26 -5.27
C ARG A 403 -37.50 17.44 -5.40
N GLY A 404 -37.49 18.03 -6.61
CA GLY A 404 -36.75 19.24 -6.92
C GLY A 404 -36.93 20.31 -5.85
N GLN A 405 -35.88 20.51 -5.06
CA GLN A 405 -35.47 21.83 -4.67
C GLN A 405 -33.98 21.86 -5.00
N GLY A 406 -33.61 22.60 -6.05
CA GLY A 406 -32.23 23.08 -6.12
C GLY A 406 -31.92 23.67 -4.77
N LEU A 407 -30.86 23.15 -4.13
CA LEU A 407 -30.50 23.36 -2.73
C LEU A 407 -30.92 24.75 -2.27
N ALA A 408 -32.11 24.86 -1.66
CA ALA A 408 -32.59 26.14 -1.20
C ALA A 408 -31.64 26.53 -0.07
N CYS A 409 -31.05 27.73 -0.14
CA CYS A 409 -30.08 28.15 0.86
C CYS A 409 -30.73 28.09 2.25
N ARG A 410 -30.39 27.08 3.03
CA ARG A 410 -30.86 26.90 4.40
C ARG A 410 -30.17 27.91 5.32
N TYR A 411 -28.92 28.23 5.01
CA TYR A 411 -28.17 29.31 5.65
C TYR A 411 -27.39 30.13 4.61
N TYR A 412 -27.03 31.34 5.00
CA TYR A 412 -26.02 32.13 4.30
C TYR A 412 -24.82 32.30 5.23
N HIS A 413 -23.64 31.95 4.74
CA HIS A 413 -22.40 32.03 5.49
C HIS A 413 -21.46 33.05 4.85
N THR A 414 -21.09 34.09 5.59
CA THR A 414 -20.06 35.03 5.15
C THR A 414 -18.68 34.47 5.51
N VAL A 415 -17.88 34.14 4.49
CA VAL A 415 -16.52 33.60 4.61
C VAL A 415 -15.67 34.56 5.42
N ARG A 416 -15.06 34.07 6.51
CA ARG A 416 -14.10 34.83 7.31
C ARG A 416 -12.67 34.60 6.81
N TRP A 417 -11.77 35.49 7.22
CA TRP A 417 -10.34 35.33 6.93
C TRP A 417 -9.84 33.97 7.44
N GLY A 418 -9.23 33.16 6.57
CA GLY A 418 -8.72 31.82 6.89
C GLY A 418 -9.76 30.69 6.87
N GLU A 419 -11.02 30.94 6.50
CA GLU A 419 -12.01 29.88 6.23
C GLU A 419 -11.88 29.34 4.80
N ASN A 420 -12.12 28.04 4.63
CA ASN A 420 -12.19 27.37 3.34
C ASN A 420 -13.49 26.55 3.24
N LEU A 421 -13.88 26.12 2.03
CA LEU A 421 -15.15 25.41 1.83
C LEU A 421 -15.26 24.16 2.71
N PHE A 422 -14.16 23.46 2.97
CA PHE A 422 -14.11 22.28 3.84
C PHE A 422 -14.51 22.59 5.29
N ARG A 423 -13.88 23.58 5.93
CA ARG A 423 -14.19 23.97 7.32
C ARG A 423 -15.61 24.53 7.47
N ILE A 424 -16.10 25.22 6.44
CA ILE A 424 -17.47 25.72 6.39
C ILE A 424 -18.45 24.53 6.29
N SER A 425 -18.13 23.54 5.45
CA SER A 425 -18.94 22.33 5.29
C SER A 425 -19.11 21.54 6.59
N LEU A 426 -18.01 21.34 7.33
CA LEU A 426 -18.02 20.67 8.63
C LEU A 426 -18.85 21.43 9.67
N ARG A 427 -18.79 22.77 9.67
CA ARG A 427 -19.58 23.61 10.58
C ARG A 427 -21.09 23.44 10.38
N TYR A 428 -21.53 23.24 9.15
CA TYR A 428 -22.94 23.15 8.80
C TYR A 428 -23.44 21.72 8.59
N GLY A 429 -22.55 20.72 8.66
CA GLY A 429 -22.90 19.32 8.45
C GLY A 429 -23.38 19.04 7.03
N VAL A 430 -22.85 19.78 6.05
CA VAL A 430 -23.14 19.60 4.62
C VAL A 430 -21.83 19.34 3.88
N SER A 431 -21.86 18.76 2.68
CA SER A 431 -20.63 18.54 1.91
C SER A 431 -20.10 19.85 1.31
N MET A 432 -18.77 20.03 1.30
CA MET A 432 -18.12 21.21 0.72
C MET A 432 -18.40 21.36 -0.78
N TRP A 433 -18.60 20.24 -1.47
CA TRP A 433 -18.96 20.20 -2.88
C TRP A 433 -20.39 20.71 -3.12
N THR A 434 -21.34 20.36 -2.25
CA THR A 434 -22.70 20.93 -2.27
C THR A 434 -22.71 22.44 -2.02
N ILE A 435 -21.82 22.95 -1.16
CA ILE A 435 -21.64 24.40 -0.98
C ILE A 435 -21.04 25.01 -2.25
N ALA A 436 -20.01 24.39 -2.82
CA ALA A 436 -19.39 24.87 -4.06
C ALA A 436 -20.42 24.98 -5.19
N GLU A 437 -21.25 23.96 -5.35
CA GLU A 437 -22.30 23.89 -6.36
C GLU A 437 -23.39 24.96 -6.14
N ALA A 438 -23.92 25.07 -4.91
CA ALA A 438 -24.95 26.06 -4.57
C ALA A 438 -24.48 27.51 -4.82
N ASN A 439 -23.16 27.72 -4.91
CA ASN A 439 -22.53 29.01 -5.14
C ASN A 439 -21.81 29.13 -6.50
N ARG A 440 -21.91 28.12 -7.36
CA ARG A 440 -21.23 28.05 -8.67
C ARG A 440 -19.72 28.29 -8.58
N ILE A 441 -19.09 27.71 -7.58
CA ILE A 441 -17.64 27.74 -7.34
C ILE A 441 -17.02 26.52 -8.02
N TYR A 442 -16.33 26.74 -9.13
CA TYR A 442 -15.67 25.68 -9.90
C TYR A 442 -14.28 25.33 -9.36
N ASN A 443 -13.60 26.29 -8.73
CA ASN A 443 -12.32 26.07 -8.05
C ASN A 443 -12.55 26.16 -6.54
N LEU A 444 -12.44 25.03 -5.84
CA LEU A 444 -12.70 24.94 -4.40
C LEU A 444 -11.76 25.78 -3.54
N HIS A 445 -10.58 26.12 -4.06
CA HIS A 445 -9.60 26.97 -3.39
C HIS A 445 -9.91 28.47 -3.55
N TYR A 446 -10.88 28.82 -4.39
CA TYR A 446 -11.18 30.20 -4.77
C TYR A 446 -12.43 30.73 -4.07
N ILE A 447 -12.34 30.82 -2.74
CA ILE A 447 -13.25 31.64 -1.93
C ILE A 447 -12.48 32.75 -1.22
N TRP A 448 -13.10 33.90 -0.99
CA TRP A 448 -12.44 35.05 -0.35
C TRP A 448 -13.21 35.56 0.87
N ALA A 449 -12.48 36.14 1.81
CA ALA A 449 -13.08 36.75 2.99
C ALA A 449 -14.11 37.83 2.59
N GLY A 450 -15.29 37.76 3.19
CA GLY A 450 -16.43 38.61 2.88
C GLY A 450 -17.37 38.05 1.80
N GLN A 451 -17.00 36.97 1.09
CA GLN A 451 -17.90 36.27 0.18
C GLN A 451 -19.07 35.64 0.96
N VAL A 452 -20.29 35.76 0.45
CA VAL A 452 -21.48 35.12 1.06
C VAL A 452 -21.79 33.84 0.31
N LEU A 453 -21.74 32.71 1.01
CA LEU A 453 -22.04 31.38 0.49
C LEU A 453 -23.44 30.95 0.89
N CYS A 454 -24.23 30.52 -0.08
CA CYS A 454 -25.40 29.69 0.09
C CYS A 454 -25.00 28.34 0.69
N ILE A 455 -25.53 28.01 1.86
CA ILE A 455 -25.33 26.72 2.51
C ILE A 455 -26.65 25.95 2.41
N PRO A 456 -26.68 24.83 1.67
CA PRO A 456 -27.85 23.99 1.51
C PRO A 456 -28.49 23.42 2.79
#